data_AF-A0A966MK18-F1
#
_entry.id   AF-A0A966MK18-F1
#
_cell.length_a   1.000
_cell.length_b   1.000
_cell.length_c   1.000
_cell.angle_alpha   90.00
_cell.angle_beta   90.00
_cell.angle_gamma   90.00
#
_symmetry.space_group_name_H-M   'P 1'
#
loop_
_entity.id
_entity.type
_entity.pdbx_description
1 polymer ?
#
loop_
_entity_poly.entity_id
_entity_poly.type
_entity_poly.pdbx_seq_one_letter_code
_entity_poly.pdbx_strand_id
1 'polypeptide(L)'
;HVLSRADDRPVQHKLMPVKVGLDAQGQATPALLKKLQSLGADASAVPQLERVSDGKAETLFLHGMAAGVSLAAGLQRALDEALTRLPIPKVMTYQPETDMPLPGWSSVQFVRPAHGLVALHGTQVVPVQALGLKAGDVTHGHRFEALQDPITLRDADDYARVLAEQGAVIASFAERRAEIARQLEAAARQVGGGVRPVDDAALLDEVTALVERPHVLTCQFEPAFLEVPQECLILTMKANQKYFPLLDAQGRLTHRFLVVSNIRPDDASAVIGGNERVVRPRLADARFFFDQDRKKTLASRVEGLAKVVYHNKLGTQAERSERVRAIAQLIARQLPSTAAAESLQQVDEVARLAKTDLLTDMVGEF
;
A
#
# COMPACT_ATOMS: atom_id res chain seq x y z
N HIS A 1 21.79 -9.21 -20.89
CA HIS A 1 20.94 -9.16 -22.10
C HIS A 1 19.75 -10.08 -21.91
N VAL A 2 18.53 -9.55 -22.05
CA VAL A 2 17.31 -10.37 -22.08
C VAL A 2 17.16 -10.89 -23.51
N LEU A 3 16.99 -12.22 -23.65
CA LEU A 3 16.85 -12.85 -24.96
C LEU A 3 15.39 -12.81 -25.42
N SER A 4 15.16 -12.83 -26.74
CA SER A 4 13.82 -12.90 -27.32
C SER A 4 13.11 -14.24 -27.06
N ARG A 5 13.88 -15.28 -26.73
CA ARG A 5 13.40 -16.61 -26.33
C ARG A 5 14.40 -17.23 -25.36
N ALA A 6 13.90 -17.92 -24.34
CA ALA A 6 14.74 -18.73 -23.47
C ALA A 6 15.35 -19.91 -24.23
N ASP A 7 16.43 -20.49 -23.70
CA ASP A 7 16.96 -21.74 -24.25
C ASP A 7 15.96 -22.88 -24.07
N ASP A 8 15.95 -23.80 -25.03
CA ASP A 8 15.20 -25.05 -24.91
C ASP A 8 15.78 -25.86 -23.74
N ARG A 9 14.91 -26.46 -22.93
CA ARG A 9 15.32 -27.19 -21.72
C ARG A 9 14.96 -28.66 -21.82
N PRO A 10 15.86 -29.56 -21.37
CA PRO A 10 15.50 -30.96 -21.23
C PRO A 10 14.39 -31.09 -20.19
N VAL A 11 13.32 -31.79 -20.55
CA VAL A 11 12.20 -32.09 -19.66
C VAL A 11 11.98 -33.59 -19.60
N GLN A 12 11.68 -34.06 -18.39
CA GLN A 12 11.37 -35.45 -18.14
C GLN A 12 9.89 -35.56 -17.77
N HIS A 13 9.12 -36.22 -18.63
CA HIS A 13 7.70 -36.47 -18.40
C HIS A 13 7.51 -37.83 -17.75
N LYS A 14 7.07 -37.83 -16.49
CA LYS A 14 6.62 -39.06 -15.81
C LYS A 14 5.35 -39.57 -16.49
N LEU A 15 5.39 -40.80 -17.03
CA LEU A 15 4.26 -41.40 -17.70
C LEU A 15 3.44 -42.24 -16.71
N MET A 16 3.83 -43.51 -16.52
CA MET A 16 3.12 -44.47 -15.68
C MET A 16 4.01 -45.68 -15.38
N PRO A 17 3.65 -46.53 -14.41
CA PRO A 17 4.38 -47.77 -14.13
C PRO A 17 4.47 -48.69 -15.36
N VAL A 18 5.59 -49.40 -15.52
CA VAL A 18 5.83 -50.34 -16.63
C VAL A 18 4.70 -51.37 -16.76
N LYS A 19 4.23 -51.92 -15.64
CA LYS A 19 3.11 -52.89 -15.60
C LYS A 19 1.77 -52.36 -16.11
N VAL A 20 1.61 -51.04 -16.17
CA VAL A 20 0.40 -50.36 -16.67
C VAL A 20 0.62 -49.90 -18.12
N GLY A 21 1.84 -49.47 -18.44
CA GLY A 21 2.16 -48.90 -19.74
C GLY A 21 2.53 -49.91 -20.82
N LEU A 22 3.07 -51.07 -20.47
CA LEU A 22 3.47 -52.12 -21.42
C LEU A 22 2.74 -53.44 -21.12
N ASP A 23 2.39 -54.17 -22.18
CA ASP A 23 1.83 -55.51 -22.07
C ASP A 23 2.91 -56.59 -21.88
N ALA A 24 2.49 -57.86 -21.82
CA ALA A 24 3.39 -59.00 -21.62
C ALA A 24 4.38 -59.21 -22.78
N GLN A 25 4.12 -58.62 -23.95
CA GLN A 25 4.96 -58.64 -25.14
C GLN A 25 5.84 -57.38 -25.25
N GLY A 26 5.75 -56.46 -24.29
CA GLY A 26 6.48 -55.20 -24.28
C GLY A 26 5.92 -54.13 -25.22
N GLN A 27 4.70 -54.33 -25.75
CA GLN A 27 4.01 -53.36 -26.59
C GLN A 27 3.26 -52.34 -25.73
N ALA A 28 3.08 -51.13 -26.26
CA ALA A 28 2.37 -50.06 -25.54
C ALA A 28 0.89 -50.37 -25.37
N THR A 29 0.41 -50.27 -24.13
CA THR A 29 -1.02 -50.38 -23.83
C THR A 29 -1.78 -49.16 -24.37
N PRO A 30 -3.10 -49.26 -24.57
CA PRO A 30 -3.92 -48.11 -24.97
C PRO A 30 -3.79 -46.90 -24.02
N ALA A 31 -3.55 -47.15 -22.73
CA ALA A 31 -3.32 -46.11 -21.74
C ALA A 31 -2.01 -45.35 -21.99
N LEU A 32 -0.92 -46.08 -22.28
CA LEU A 32 0.36 -45.48 -22.64
C LEU A 32 0.28 -44.70 -23.94
N LEU A 33 -0.35 -45.26 -24.98
CA LEU A 33 -0.53 -44.59 -26.27
C LEU A 33 -1.31 -43.28 -26.13
N LYS A 34 -2.40 -43.27 -25.36
CA LYS A 34 -3.18 -42.04 -25.10
C LYS A 34 -2.35 -40.97 -24.38
N LYS A 35 -1.47 -41.38 -23.46
CA LYS A 35 -0.57 -40.45 -22.73
C LYS A 35 0.56 -39.93 -23.60
N LEU A 36 1.12 -40.76 -24.49
CA LEU A 36 2.11 -40.34 -25.48
C LEU A 36 1.51 -39.34 -26.47
N GLN A 37 0.29 -39.60 -26.96
CA GLN A 37 -0.43 -38.69 -27.84
C GLN A 37 -0.68 -37.33 -27.21
N SER A 38 -1.02 -37.26 -25.91
CA SER A 38 -1.19 -35.97 -25.24
C SER A 38 0.12 -35.19 -25.05
N LEU A 39 1.28 -35.83 -25.28
CA LEU A 39 2.60 -35.22 -25.30
C LEU A 39 3.13 -35.05 -26.74
N GLY A 40 2.31 -35.30 -27.76
CA GLY A 40 2.68 -35.18 -29.17
C GLY A 40 3.54 -36.33 -29.72
N ALA A 41 3.60 -37.47 -29.01
CA ALA A 41 4.32 -38.68 -29.42
C ALA A 41 3.37 -39.83 -29.76
N ASP A 42 3.87 -40.87 -30.44
CA ASP A 42 3.11 -42.07 -30.78
C ASP A 42 3.84 -43.35 -30.32
N ALA A 43 3.38 -44.51 -30.79
CA ALA A 43 3.96 -45.82 -30.46
C ALA A 43 5.46 -45.94 -30.80
N SER A 44 5.98 -45.12 -31.71
CA SER A 44 7.40 -45.12 -32.09
C SER A 44 8.32 -44.59 -30.98
N ALA A 45 7.78 -43.86 -29.99
CA ALA A 45 8.53 -43.34 -28.85
C ALA A 45 8.78 -44.39 -27.76
N VAL A 46 8.07 -45.53 -27.81
CA VAL A 46 8.10 -46.58 -26.77
C VAL A 46 9.51 -47.16 -26.54
N PRO A 47 10.33 -47.42 -27.58
CA PRO A 47 11.71 -47.90 -27.39
C PRO A 47 12.65 -46.86 -26.74
N GLN A 48 12.29 -45.57 -26.75
CA GLN A 48 13.10 -44.48 -26.23
C GLN A 48 12.73 -44.09 -24.79
N LEU A 49 11.75 -44.77 -24.19
CA LEU A 49 11.31 -44.51 -22.82
C LEU A 49 12.35 -45.00 -21.81
N GLU A 50 12.72 -44.12 -20.89
CA GLU A 50 13.56 -44.49 -19.77
C GLU A 50 12.72 -45.22 -18.71
N ARG A 51 13.25 -46.32 -18.18
CA ARG A 51 12.67 -47.04 -17.05
C ARG A 51 13.46 -46.71 -15.80
N VAL A 52 12.82 -46.02 -14.87
CA VAL A 52 13.43 -45.69 -13.58
C VAL A 52 12.74 -46.51 -12.49
N SER A 53 13.54 -47.27 -11.72
CA SER A 53 13.07 -48.06 -10.58
C SER A 53 13.19 -47.25 -9.29
N ASP A 54 12.12 -47.20 -8.50
CA ASP A 54 12.12 -46.61 -7.16
C ASP A 54 12.25 -47.66 -6.04
N GLY A 55 12.60 -48.91 -6.40
CA GLY A 55 12.70 -50.04 -5.48
C GLY A 55 11.38 -50.78 -5.19
N LYS A 56 10.23 -50.24 -5.63
CA LYS A 56 8.92 -50.91 -5.53
C LYS A 56 8.23 -51.09 -6.88
N ALA A 57 8.42 -50.15 -7.81
CA ALA A 57 7.90 -50.23 -9.16
C ALA A 57 8.85 -49.56 -10.17
N GLU A 58 8.88 -50.07 -11.39
CA GLU A 58 9.50 -49.38 -12.52
C GLU A 58 8.50 -48.41 -13.14
N THR A 59 8.91 -47.16 -13.36
CA THR A 59 8.10 -46.14 -14.02
C THR A 59 8.74 -45.73 -15.35
N LEU A 60 7.89 -45.55 -16.36
CA LEU A 60 8.30 -45.06 -17.67
C LEU A 60 8.37 -43.52 -17.67
N PHE A 61 9.46 -43.00 -18.21
CA PHE A 61 9.68 -41.58 -18.43
C PHE A 61 9.96 -41.31 -19.90
N LEU A 62 9.38 -40.23 -20.42
CA LEU A 62 9.71 -39.69 -21.74
C LEU A 62 10.61 -38.47 -21.56
N HIS A 63 11.81 -38.53 -22.13
CA HIS A 63 12.68 -37.37 -22.24
C HIS A 63 12.33 -36.59 -23.49
N GLY A 64 12.28 -35.27 -23.37
CA GLY A 64 12.06 -34.38 -24.49
C GLY A 64 12.76 -33.05 -24.28
N MET A 65 12.73 -32.21 -25.32
CA MET A 65 13.15 -30.82 -25.23
C MET A 65 11.91 -29.94 -25.22
N ALA A 66 11.70 -29.23 -24.12
CA ALA A 66 10.68 -28.19 -24.07
C ALA A 66 11.23 -26.94 -24.75
N ALA A 67 10.47 -26.45 -25.74
CA ALA A 67 10.75 -25.19 -26.39
C ALA A 67 10.84 -24.07 -25.35
N GLY A 68 11.91 -23.28 -25.39
CA GLY A 68 12.08 -22.11 -24.54
C GLY A 68 10.95 -21.11 -24.77
N VAL A 69 10.51 -20.48 -23.69
CA VAL A 69 9.40 -19.52 -23.71
C VAL A 69 9.85 -18.23 -24.39
N SER A 70 9.03 -17.68 -25.29
CA SER A 70 9.30 -16.38 -25.90
C SER A 70 9.18 -15.25 -24.88
N LEU A 71 9.88 -14.14 -25.10
CA LEU A 71 9.82 -12.95 -24.26
C LEU A 71 8.37 -12.46 -24.09
N ALA A 72 7.59 -12.41 -25.16
CA ALA A 72 6.20 -11.98 -25.12
C ALA A 72 5.33 -12.90 -24.24
N ALA A 73 5.45 -14.23 -24.39
CA ALA A 73 4.68 -15.17 -23.58
C ALA A 73 5.10 -15.17 -22.11
N GLY A 74 6.41 -15.02 -21.84
CA GLY A 74 6.93 -14.89 -20.49
C GLY A 74 6.48 -13.59 -19.81
N LEU A 75 6.57 -12.47 -20.52
CA LEU A 75 6.15 -11.16 -20.02
C LEU A 75 4.64 -11.09 -19.78
N GLN A 76 3.82 -11.63 -20.70
CA GLN A 76 2.37 -11.70 -20.52
C GLN A 76 2.01 -12.43 -19.22
N ARG A 77 2.61 -13.61 -18.98
CA ARG A 77 2.37 -14.37 -17.75
C ARG A 77 2.81 -13.60 -16.51
N ALA A 78 3.97 -12.96 -16.55
CA ALA A 78 4.48 -12.17 -15.42
C ALA A 78 3.58 -10.96 -15.12
N LEU A 79 3.07 -10.30 -16.16
CA LEU A 79 2.14 -9.18 -16.06
C LEU A 79 0.81 -9.62 -15.43
N ASP A 80 0.24 -10.73 -15.89
CA ASP A 80 -1.01 -11.28 -15.34
C ASP A 80 -0.86 -11.68 -13.86
N GLU A 81 0.26 -12.32 -13.50
CA GLU A 81 0.59 -12.70 -12.13
C GLU A 81 0.77 -11.47 -11.23
N ALA A 82 1.47 -10.44 -11.72
CA ALA A 82 1.69 -9.20 -10.99
C ALA A 82 0.38 -8.48 -10.70
N LEU A 83 -0.50 -8.33 -11.69
CA LEU A 83 -1.80 -7.70 -11.54
C LEU A 83 -2.70 -8.44 -10.54
N THR A 84 -2.69 -9.78 -10.58
CA THR A 84 -3.47 -10.63 -9.67
C THR A 84 -3.02 -10.50 -8.21
N ARG A 85 -1.75 -10.20 -7.96
CA ARG A 85 -1.16 -10.09 -6.62
C ARG A 85 -1.28 -8.70 -5.99
N LEU A 86 -1.77 -7.70 -6.72
CA LEU A 86 -1.94 -6.36 -6.15
C LEU A 86 -2.97 -6.39 -5.00
N PRO A 87 -2.66 -5.81 -3.83
CA PRO A 87 -3.56 -5.80 -2.67
C PRO A 87 -4.69 -4.77 -2.87
N ILE A 88 -5.67 -5.10 -3.70
CA ILE A 88 -6.77 -4.22 -4.07
C ILE A 88 -8.02 -4.58 -3.24
N PRO A 89 -8.41 -3.78 -2.24
CA PRO A 89 -9.56 -4.10 -1.38
C PRO A 89 -10.89 -4.01 -2.12
N LYS A 90 -10.97 -3.15 -3.15
CA LYS A 90 -12.16 -2.95 -3.97
C LYS A 90 -11.78 -2.62 -5.41
N VAL A 91 -12.30 -3.41 -6.34
CA VAL A 91 -12.14 -3.19 -7.78
C VAL A 91 -13.33 -2.43 -8.35
N MET A 92 -13.07 -1.61 -9.36
CA MET A 92 -14.07 -1.05 -10.26
C MET A 92 -14.19 -1.95 -11.50
N THR A 93 -15.41 -2.12 -12.00
CA THR A 93 -15.66 -2.76 -13.29
C THR A 93 -15.90 -1.69 -14.33
N TYR A 94 -15.23 -1.78 -15.48
CA TYR A 94 -15.42 -0.90 -16.63
C TYR A 94 -15.35 -1.68 -17.94
N GLN A 95 -15.89 -1.11 -19.02
CA GLN A 95 -15.96 -1.74 -20.34
C GLN A 95 -15.16 -0.91 -21.34
N PRO A 96 -13.95 -1.35 -21.73
CA PRO A 96 -13.18 -0.66 -22.76
C PRO A 96 -13.88 -0.73 -24.13
N GLU A 97 -13.82 0.38 -24.86
CA GLU A 97 -14.35 0.51 -26.24
C GLU A 97 -13.36 0.05 -27.32
N THR A 98 -12.13 -0.29 -26.93
CA THR A 98 -11.06 -0.72 -27.83
C THR A 98 -10.34 -1.93 -27.24
N ASP A 99 -9.63 -2.68 -28.09
CA ASP A 99 -8.76 -3.81 -27.70
C ASP A 99 -9.41 -4.94 -26.89
N MET A 100 -10.74 -5.06 -26.96
CA MET A 100 -11.51 -6.15 -26.36
C MET A 100 -12.14 -7.07 -27.42
N PRO A 101 -12.40 -8.35 -27.11
CA PRO A 101 -13.11 -9.27 -28.01
C PRO A 101 -14.50 -8.78 -28.39
N LEU A 102 -15.22 -8.16 -27.45
CA LEU A 102 -16.49 -7.48 -27.66
C LEU A 102 -16.39 -6.07 -27.05
N PRO A 103 -16.00 -5.05 -27.85
CA PRO A 103 -15.88 -3.66 -27.41
C PRO A 103 -17.19 -3.13 -26.81
N GLY A 104 -17.11 -2.43 -25.68
CA GLY A 104 -18.28 -1.90 -24.97
C GLY A 104 -19.11 -2.94 -24.19
N TRP A 105 -18.81 -4.23 -24.34
CA TRP A 105 -19.53 -5.33 -23.66
C TRP A 105 -18.63 -6.10 -22.69
N SER A 106 -17.38 -6.30 -23.07
CA SER A 106 -16.41 -7.04 -22.26
C SER A 106 -15.97 -6.22 -21.05
N SER A 107 -16.04 -6.82 -19.86
CA SER A 107 -15.70 -6.14 -18.61
C SER A 107 -14.25 -6.38 -18.20
N VAL A 108 -13.61 -5.33 -17.71
CA VAL A 108 -12.29 -5.34 -17.05
C VAL A 108 -12.47 -4.89 -15.60
N GLN A 109 -11.67 -5.45 -14.70
CA GLN A 109 -11.66 -5.08 -13.30
C GLN A 109 -10.29 -4.53 -12.90
N PHE A 110 -10.26 -3.32 -12.35
CA PHE A 110 -9.05 -2.72 -11.78
C PHE A 110 -9.40 -1.64 -10.75
N VAL A 111 -8.41 -1.09 -10.05
CA VAL A 111 -8.66 -0.02 -9.05
C VAL A 111 -9.33 1.21 -9.65
N ARG A 112 -8.96 1.54 -10.89
CA ARG A 112 -9.45 2.65 -11.70
C ARG A 112 -9.30 2.29 -13.18
N PRO A 113 -10.02 2.94 -14.12
CA PRO A 113 -9.80 2.72 -15.54
C PRO A 113 -8.33 2.99 -15.93
N ALA A 114 -7.67 1.99 -16.52
CA ALA A 114 -6.36 2.16 -17.12
C ALA A 114 -6.51 2.81 -18.50
N HIS A 115 -5.58 3.70 -18.86
CA HIS A 115 -5.65 4.48 -20.11
C HIS A 115 -4.51 4.17 -21.09
N GLY A 116 -3.47 3.49 -20.64
CA GLY A 116 -2.32 3.15 -21.48
C GLY A 116 -1.53 1.98 -20.91
N LEU A 117 -0.89 1.23 -21.80
CA LEU A 117 0.01 0.13 -21.48
C LEU A 117 1.26 0.30 -22.34
N VAL A 118 2.42 0.37 -21.70
CA VAL A 118 3.71 0.40 -22.40
C VAL A 118 4.48 -0.85 -22.02
N ALA A 119 5.02 -1.54 -23.02
CA ALA A 119 5.92 -2.67 -22.83
C ALA A 119 6.98 -2.66 -23.93
N LEU A 120 8.22 -2.31 -23.56
CA LEU A 120 9.36 -2.21 -24.48
C LEU A 120 10.49 -3.16 -24.05
N HIS A 121 11.23 -3.66 -25.03
CA HIS A 121 12.52 -4.32 -24.84
C HIS A 121 13.55 -3.67 -25.77
N GLY A 122 14.43 -2.84 -25.20
CA GLY A 122 15.17 -1.84 -25.98
C GLY A 122 14.18 -0.98 -26.76
N THR A 123 14.34 -0.92 -28.08
CA THR A 123 13.47 -0.15 -28.97
C THR A 123 12.24 -0.91 -29.50
N GLN A 124 12.01 -2.15 -29.09
CA GLN A 124 10.93 -2.99 -29.63
C GLN A 124 9.74 -3.07 -28.69
N VAL A 125 8.53 -2.83 -29.21
CA VAL A 125 7.28 -3.09 -28.50
C VAL A 125 7.09 -4.60 -28.33
N VAL A 126 6.92 -5.04 -27.08
CA VAL A 126 6.59 -6.43 -26.77
C VAL A 126 5.07 -6.58 -26.85
N PRO A 127 4.53 -7.48 -27.70
CA PRO A 127 3.10 -7.58 -27.96
C PRO A 127 2.37 -8.30 -26.81
N VAL A 128 2.20 -7.60 -25.69
CA VAL A 128 1.42 -8.04 -24.53
C VAL A 128 0.16 -7.19 -24.39
N GLN A 129 -0.80 -7.70 -23.62
CA GLN A 129 -2.06 -7.01 -23.34
C GLN A 129 -2.44 -7.16 -21.88
N ALA A 130 -3.05 -6.13 -21.31
CA ALA A 130 -3.59 -6.19 -19.96
C ALA A 130 -4.64 -5.11 -19.77
N LEU A 131 -5.58 -5.34 -18.87
CA LEU A 131 -6.61 -4.35 -18.49
C LEU A 131 -7.43 -3.82 -19.69
N GLY A 132 -7.55 -4.63 -20.75
CA GLY A 132 -8.21 -4.26 -22.01
C GLY A 132 -7.42 -3.30 -22.89
N LEU A 133 -6.09 -3.28 -22.75
CA LEU A 133 -5.17 -2.45 -23.50
C LEU A 133 -4.11 -3.33 -24.16
N LYS A 134 -3.75 -3.04 -25.40
CA LYS A 134 -2.53 -3.56 -26.02
C LYS A 134 -1.36 -2.67 -25.68
N ALA A 135 -0.19 -3.28 -25.50
CA ALA A 135 1.03 -2.53 -25.25
C ALA A 135 1.47 -1.75 -26.48
N GLY A 136 1.92 -0.52 -26.24
CA GLY A 136 2.56 0.34 -27.23
C GLY A 136 3.84 0.99 -26.69
N ASP A 137 4.26 2.06 -27.35
CA ASP A 137 5.42 2.89 -27.01
C ASP A 137 5.02 4.31 -26.58
N VAL A 138 3.72 4.60 -26.44
CA VAL A 138 3.20 5.91 -26.07
C VAL A 138 2.73 5.92 -24.62
N THR A 139 3.12 6.94 -23.87
CA THR A 139 2.69 7.20 -22.49
C THR A 139 2.24 8.65 -22.32
N HIS A 140 1.75 8.99 -21.13
CA HIS A 140 1.32 10.34 -20.76
C HIS A 140 2.15 10.89 -19.62
N GLY A 141 2.40 12.20 -19.65
CA GLY A 141 3.06 12.93 -18.58
C GLY A 141 2.09 13.45 -17.52
N HIS A 142 2.60 14.32 -16.66
CA HIS A 142 1.82 15.04 -15.67
C HIS A 142 0.76 15.91 -16.38
N ARG A 143 -0.51 15.75 -15.97
CA ARG A 143 -1.69 16.32 -16.64
C ARG A 143 -1.63 17.82 -16.96
N PHE A 144 -0.95 18.59 -16.12
CA PHE A 144 -0.91 20.06 -16.23
C PHE A 144 0.48 20.62 -16.57
N GLU A 145 1.54 19.83 -16.38
CA GLU A 145 2.91 20.36 -16.39
C GLU A 145 3.84 19.63 -17.34
N ALA A 146 3.35 18.59 -18.02
CA ALA A 146 4.09 17.99 -19.11
C ALA A 146 4.36 19.04 -20.19
N LEU A 147 5.60 19.09 -20.66
CA LEU A 147 6.01 19.92 -21.79
C LEU A 147 5.49 19.32 -23.12
N GLN A 148 5.31 18.00 -23.12
CA GLN A 148 4.79 17.24 -24.25
C GLN A 148 3.82 16.18 -23.74
N ASP A 149 2.65 16.12 -24.36
CA ASP A 149 1.67 15.04 -24.16
C ASP A 149 0.92 14.80 -25.48
N PRO A 150 0.85 13.56 -25.99
CA PRO A 150 1.45 12.34 -25.46
C PRO A 150 2.97 12.25 -25.67
N ILE A 151 3.62 11.31 -24.98
CA ILE A 151 5.08 11.08 -25.01
C ILE A 151 5.37 9.73 -25.67
N THR A 152 6.17 9.73 -26.74
CA THR A 152 6.65 8.51 -27.40
C THR A 152 8.00 8.09 -26.84
N LEU A 153 8.07 6.86 -26.33
CA LEU A 153 9.25 6.24 -25.76
C LEU A 153 10.00 5.45 -26.85
N ARG A 154 11.20 5.90 -27.19
CA ARG A 154 12.01 5.27 -28.26
C ARG A 154 12.73 4.01 -27.78
N ASP A 155 13.10 3.98 -26.52
CA ASP A 155 13.78 2.86 -25.88
C ASP A 155 13.23 2.67 -24.46
N ALA A 156 13.22 1.43 -23.98
CA ALA A 156 12.82 1.08 -22.62
C ALA A 156 13.64 1.83 -21.56
N ASP A 157 14.96 1.98 -21.78
CA ASP A 157 15.87 2.59 -20.80
C ASP A 157 15.69 4.12 -20.69
N ASP A 158 15.01 4.74 -21.66
CA ASP A 158 14.72 6.17 -21.67
C ASP A 158 13.54 6.56 -20.76
N TYR A 159 12.74 5.60 -20.31
CA TYR A 159 11.45 5.83 -19.65
C TYR A 159 11.51 6.88 -18.54
N ALA A 160 12.38 6.68 -17.54
CA ALA A 160 12.45 7.56 -16.38
C ALA A 160 12.96 8.97 -16.75
N ARG A 161 14.00 9.03 -17.60
CA ARG A 161 14.61 10.30 -18.03
C ARG A 161 13.62 11.13 -18.85
N VAL A 162 12.96 10.52 -19.84
CA VAL A 162 12.00 11.21 -20.71
C VAL A 162 10.79 11.69 -19.91
N LEU A 163 10.26 10.88 -18.98
CA LEU A 163 9.19 11.32 -18.09
C LEU A 163 9.60 12.50 -17.20
N ALA A 164 10.84 12.51 -16.68
CA ALA A 164 11.32 13.62 -15.88
C ALA A 164 11.49 14.91 -16.70
N GLU A 165 12.10 14.81 -17.89
CA GLU A 165 12.44 15.95 -18.74
C GLU A 165 11.24 16.51 -19.50
N GLN A 166 10.38 15.65 -20.05
CA GLN A 166 9.28 16.04 -20.95
C GLN A 166 7.91 15.85 -20.29
N GLY A 167 7.76 14.81 -19.49
CA GLY A 167 6.50 14.50 -18.82
C GLY A 167 6.30 15.22 -17.50
N ALA A 168 7.33 15.86 -16.93
CA ALA A 168 7.28 16.44 -15.59
C ALA A 168 6.85 15.41 -14.52
N VAL A 169 7.36 14.17 -14.60
CA VAL A 169 7.06 13.07 -13.67
C VAL A 169 8.36 12.42 -13.19
N ILE A 170 8.52 12.24 -11.87
CA ILE A 170 9.61 11.42 -11.33
C ILE A 170 9.14 9.96 -11.29
N ALA A 171 9.53 9.15 -12.29
CA ALA A 171 9.02 7.78 -12.43
C ALA A 171 9.35 6.86 -11.24
N SER A 172 10.58 6.93 -10.73
CA SER A 172 11.05 6.09 -9.63
C SER A 172 10.41 6.52 -8.29
N PHE A 173 9.72 5.59 -7.64
CA PHE A 173 9.14 5.82 -6.31
C PHE A 173 10.21 6.20 -5.29
N ALA A 174 11.36 5.51 -5.30
CA ALA A 174 12.44 5.76 -4.36
C ALA A 174 13.06 7.16 -4.54
N GLU A 175 13.28 7.59 -5.78
CA GLU A 175 13.79 8.93 -6.08
C GLU A 175 12.78 10.00 -5.69
N ARG A 176 11.50 9.79 -6.01
CA ARG A 176 10.42 10.72 -5.66
C ARG A 176 10.29 10.88 -4.15
N ARG A 177 10.35 9.77 -3.40
CA ARG A 177 10.34 9.75 -1.94
C ARG A 177 11.51 10.54 -1.35
N ALA A 178 12.71 10.32 -1.87
CA ALA A 178 13.92 11.02 -1.44
C ALA A 178 13.81 12.52 -1.74
N GLU A 179 13.27 12.90 -2.90
CA GLU A 179 13.09 14.29 -3.27
C GLU A 179 12.06 15.00 -2.37
N ILE A 180 10.94 14.34 -2.04
CA ILE A 180 9.96 14.88 -1.08
C ILE A 180 10.62 15.11 0.28
N ALA A 181 11.34 14.11 0.82
CA ALA A 181 12.03 14.25 2.11
C ALA A 181 13.03 15.41 2.11
N ARG A 182 13.84 15.52 1.05
CA ARG A 182 14.80 16.62 0.86
C ARG A 182 14.10 17.99 0.82
N GLN A 183 12.98 18.10 0.12
CA GLN A 183 12.20 19.35 0.06
C GLN A 183 11.54 19.70 1.40
N LEU A 184 11.02 18.71 2.13
CA LEU A 184 10.44 18.92 3.47
C LEU A 184 11.50 19.47 4.44
N GLU A 185 12.69 18.89 4.46
CA GLU A 185 13.81 19.40 5.27
C GLU A 185 14.27 20.79 4.83
N ALA A 186 14.28 21.08 3.53
CA ALA A 186 14.64 22.40 3.01
C ALA A 186 13.61 23.45 3.43
N ALA A 187 12.32 23.16 3.29
CA ALA A 187 11.23 24.05 3.68
C ALA A 187 11.24 24.32 5.21
N ALA A 188 11.44 23.28 6.02
CA ALA A 188 11.57 23.44 7.47
C ALA A 188 12.77 24.32 7.86
N ARG A 189 13.92 24.17 7.18
CA ARG A 189 15.08 25.05 7.37
C ARG A 189 14.79 26.51 7.00
N GLN A 190 14.02 26.74 5.93
CA GLN A 190 13.63 28.09 5.51
C GLN A 190 12.69 28.77 6.52
N VAL A 191 11.82 28.00 7.18
CA VAL A 191 11.00 28.51 8.29
C VAL A 191 11.87 28.96 9.47
N GLY A 192 13.00 28.27 9.71
CA GLY A 192 13.94 28.61 10.77
C GLY A 192 13.49 28.14 12.16
N GLY A 193 14.17 28.60 13.22
CA GLY A 193 13.82 28.27 14.60
C GLY A 193 14.05 26.80 15.01
N GLY A 194 14.80 26.05 14.20
CA GLY A 194 15.09 24.62 14.47
C GLY A 194 13.88 23.70 14.27
N VAL A 195 12.84 24.16 13.57
CA VAL A 195 11.64 23.35 13.34
C VAL A 195 11.92 22.14 12.45
N ARG A 196 11.15 21.08 12.63
CA ARG A 196 11.22 19.86 11.83
C ARG A 196 9.81 19.35 11.51
N PRO A 197 9.58 18.77 10.32
CA PRO A 197 8.34 18.06 10.06
C PRO A 197 8.23 16.85 10.99
N VAL A 198 6.99 16.45 11.32
CA VAL A 198 6.75 15.19 12.01
C VAL A 198 7.40 14.04 11.24
N ASP A 199 8.08 13.15 11.95
CA ASP A 199 8.66 11.95 11.36
C ASP A 199 7.56 10.88 11.23
N ASP A 200 7.09 10.68 10.01
CA ASP A 200 6.11 9.66 9.68
C ASP A 200 6.41 9.07 8.29
N ALA A 201 7.06 7.91 8.30
CA ALA A 201 7.40 7.17 7.09
C ALA A 201 6.16 6.72 6.29
N ALA A 202 5.05 6.37 6.96
CA ALA A 202 3.84 5.91 6.30
C ALA A 202 3.14 7.07 5.58
N LEU A 203 3.09 8.24 6.19
CA LEU A 203 2.62 9.46 5.55
C LEU A 203 3.49 9.84 4.35
N LEU A 204 4.82 9.75 4.48
CA LEU A 204 5.73 10.04 3.39
C LEU A 204 5.52 9.07 2.21
N ASP A 205 5.35 7.77 2.48
CA ASP A 205 5.05 6.77 1.45
C ASP A 205 3.71 7.04 0.77
N GLU A 206 2.67 7.39 1.55
CA GLU A 206 1.35 7.72 1.03
C GLU A 206 1.40 8.96 0.13
N VAL A 207 2.03 10.05 0.57
CA VAL A 207 2.18 11.27 -0.23
C VAL A 207 3.01 11.01 -1.48
N THR A 208 4.06 10.20 -1.39
CA THR A 208 4.86 9.80 -2.57
C THR A 208 4.01 9.07 -3.61
N ALA A 209 3.05 8.26 -3.17
CA ALA A 209 2.11 7.58 -4.07
C ALA A 209 1.01 8.49 -4.64
N LEU A 210 0.76 9.65 -4.03
CA LEU A 210 -0.26 10.61 -4.46
C LEU A 210 0.24 11.66 -5.46
N VAL A 211 1.53 11.99 -5.43
CA VAL A 211 2.12 13.00 -6.30
C VAL A 211 3.11 12.39 -7.27
N GLU A 212 3.18 12.92 -8.47
CA GLU A 212 4.12 12.55 -9.53
C GLU A 212 5.28 13.54 -9.63
N ARG A 213 5.00 14.82 -9.30
CA ARG A 213 5.98 15.91 -9.25
C ARG A 213 5.85 16.68 -7.95
N PRO A 214 6.71 16.40 -6.96
CA PRO A 214 6.58 17.01 -5.65
C PRO A 214 7.02 18.47 -5.64
N HIS A 215 6.17 19.32 -5.06
CA HIS A 215 6.50 20.70 -4.72
C HIS A 215 6.04 21.02 -3.29
N VAL A 216 6.98 21.09 -2.35
CA VAL A 216 6.69 21.40 -0.95
C VAL A 216 6.43 22.88 -0.76
N LEU A 217 5.29 23.19 -0.13
CA LEU A 217 4.86 24.54 0.21
C LEU A 217 4.67 24.65 1.72
N THR A 218 5.01 25.82 2.27
CA THR A 218 4.79 26.14 3.68
C THR A 218 3.46 26.86 3.84
N CYS A 219 2.62 26.34 4.73
CA CYS A 219 1.32 26.89 5.09
C CYS A 219 1.27 27.18 6.60
N GLN A 220 0.25 27.93 7.02
CA GLN A 220 0.02 28.27 8.42
C GLN A 220 -1.46 28.28 8.79
N PHE A 221 -1.73 28.14 10.08
CA PHE A 221 -3.06 28.32 10.67
C PHE A 221 -2.98 29.28 11.86
N GLU A 222 -4.13 29.68 12.40
CA GLU A 222 -4.21 30.61 13.52
C GLU A 222 -3.57 30.03 14.79
N PRO A 223 -2.64 30.73 15.46
CA PRO A 223 -2.00 30.23 16.69
C PRO A 223 -2.97 29.87 17.82
N ALA A 224 -4.19 30.42 17.80
CA ALA A 224 -5.23 30.08 18.77
C ALA A 224 -5.62 28.59 18.76
N PHE A 225 -5.39 27.87 17.66
CA PHE A 225 -5.61 26.42 17.63
C PHE A 225 -4.59 25.65 18.47
N LEU A 226 -3.43 26.22 18.79
CA LEU A 226 -2.42 25.57 19.64
C LEU A 226 -2.86 25.41 21.11
N GLU A 227 -4.03 25.93 21.49
CA GLU A 227 -4.68 25.63 22.78
C GLU A 227 -5.25 24.20 22.83
N VAL A 228 -5.51 23.59 21.66
CA VAL A 228 -5.96 22.19 21.54
C VAL A 228 -4.75 21.27 21.68
N PRO A 229 -4.88 20.09 22.32
CA PRO A 229 -3.79 19.12 22.39
C PRO A 229 -3.20 18.84 21.01
N GLN A 230 -1.88 18.95 20.92
CA GLN A 230 -1.17 18.87 19.65
C GLN A 230 -1.38 17.53 18.94
N GLU A 231 -1.58 16.44 19.70
CA GLU A 231 -1.82 15.10 19.17
C GLU A 231 -3.06 15.08 18.28
N CYS A 232 -4.11 15.80 18.68
CA CYS A 232 -5.36 15.90 17.93
C CYS A 232 -5.18 16.74 16.66
N LEU A 233 -4.45 17.85 16.75
CA LEU A 233 -4.13 18.70 15.60
C LEU A 233 -3.24 17.97 14.58
N ILE A 234 -2.21 17.27 15.06
CA ILE A 234 -1.31 16.45 14.25
C ILE A 234 -2.10 15.34 13.55
N LEU A 235 -2.93 14.60 14.28
CA LEU A 235 -3.76 13.53 13.71
C LEU A 235 -4.71 14.08 12.65
N THR A 236 -5.38 15.20 12.92
CA THR A 236 -6.27 15.88 11.96
C THR A 236 -5.55 16.23 10.66
N MET A 237 -4.37 16.85 10.77
CA MET A 237 -3.57 17.26 9.61
C MET A 237 -3.07 16.05 8.79
N LYS A 238 -2.65 14.98 9.46
CA LYS A 238 -2.12 13.77 8.81
C LYS A 238 -3.22 12.93 8.17
N ALA A 239 -4.28 12.60 8.93
CA ALA A 239 -5.32 11.67 8.48
C ALA A 239 -6.19 12.27 7.39
N ASN A 240 -6.65 13.52 7.57
CA ASN A 240 -7.64 14.11 6.68
C ASN A 240 -7.02 14.79 5.46
N GLN A 241 -5.78 15.29 5.57
CA GLN A 241 -5.19 16.17 4.56
C GLN A 241 -3.78 15.79 4.11
N LYS A 242 -3.14 14.78 4.72
CA LYS A 242 -1.78 14.33 4.37
C LYS A 242 -0.72 15.43 4.48
N TYR A 243 -0.89 16.32 5.45
CA TYR A 243 0.05 17.41 5.72
C TYR A 243 1.14 16.97 6.70
N PHE A 244 2.27 17.68 6.68
CA PHE A 244 3.40 17.48 7.60
C PHE A 244 3.48 18.65 8.59
N PRO A 245 2.90 18.52 9.81
CA PRO A 245 3.01 19.54 10.84
C PRO A 245 4.47 19.79 11.24
N LEU A 246 4.81 21.06 11.54
CA LEU A 246 6.15 21.42 12.00
C LEU A 246 6.20 21.47 13.53
N LEU A 247 7.13 20.73 14.11
CA LEU A 247 7.46 20.73 15.53
C LEU A 247 8.69 21.61 15.79
N ASP A 248 8.72 22.32 16.90
CA ASP A 248 9.91 23.06 17.34
C ASP A 248 10.98 22.13 17.94
N ALA A 249 12.11 22.70 18.35
CA ALA A 249 13.22 21.95 18.93
C ALA A 249 12.89 21.25 20.27
N GLN A 250 11.76 21.57 20.91
CA GLN A 250 11.26 20.89 22.11
C GLN A 250 10.18 19.85 21.79
N GLY A 251 9.89 19.62 20.51
CA GLY A 251 8.84 18.69 20.06
C GLY A 251 7.42 19.26 20.21
N ARG A 252 7.28 20.58 20.38
CA ARG A 252 5.96 21.23 20.46
C ARG A 252 5.49 21.65 19.08
N LEU A 253 4.21 21.43 18.79
CA LEU A 253 3.60 21.83 17.54
C LEU A 253 3.65 23.35 17.35
N THR A 254 4.06 23.76 16.14
CA THR A 254 3.97 25.15 15.69
C THR A 254 2.69 25.38 14.88
N HIS A 255 2.34 26.64 14.65
CA HIS A 255 1.21 27.01 13.78
C HIS A 255 1.50 26.86 12.27
N ARG A 256 2.61 26.20 11.91
CA ARG A 256 3.07 26.00 10.54
C ARG A 256 3.07 24.52 10.17
N PHE A 257 2.83 24.23 8.91
CA PHE A 257 2.83 22.89 8.36
C PHE A 257 3.26 22.93 6.90
N LEU A 258 3.71 21.78 6.39
CA LEU A 258 4.12 21.63 5.01
C LEU A 258 3.10 20.79 4.25
N VAL A 259 2.87 21.17 3.01
CA VAL A 259 2.03 20.42 2.06
C VAL A 259 2.86 20.05 0.83
N VAL A 260 2.58 18.90 0.22
CA VAL A 260 3.22 18.50 -1.04
C VAL A 260 2.22 18.68 -2.16
N SER A 261 2.42 19.73 -2.95
CA SER A 261 1.66 19.98 -4.17
C SER A 261 2.15 19.07 -5.30
N ASN A 262 1.23 18.62 -6.15
CA ASN A 262 1.55 17.92 -7.40
C ASN A 262 1.80 18.88 -8.58
N ILE A 263 1.73 20.19 -8.32
CA ILE A 263 2.02 21.26 -9.28
C ILE A 263 2.98 22.28 -8.66
N ARG A 264 3.77 22.93 -9.52
CA ARG A 264 4.72 23.99 -9.21
C ARG A 264 4.36 25.25 -10.02
N PRO A 265 3.27 25.96 -9.65
CA PRO A 265 2.94 27.23 -10.27
C PRO A 265 4.01 28.29 -9.93
N ASP A 266 4.15 29.30 -10.79
CA ASP A 266 5.03 30.45 -10.53
C ASP A 266 4.59 31.24 -9.30
N ASP A 267 3.26 31.37 -9.10
CA ASP A 267 2.66 31.89 -7.87
C ASP A 267 1.89 30.78 -7.13
N ALA A 268 2.40 30.39 -5.97
CA ALA A 268 1.81 29.37 -5.11
C ALA A 268 0.75 29.91 -4.12
N SER A 269 0.47 31.22 -4.13
CA SER A 269 -0.42 31.88 -3.16
C SER A 269 -1.82 31.23 -3.07
N ALA A 270 -2.41 30.89 -4.22
CA ALA A 270 -3.71 30.23 -4.28
C ALA A 270 -3.69 28.80 -3.72
N VAL A 271 -2.59 28.06 -3.94
CA VAL A 271 -2.41 26.71 -3.39
C VAL A 271 -2.26 26.78 -1.87
N ILE A 272 -1.43 27.70 -1.37
CA ILE A 272 -1.23 27.92 0.07
C ILE A 272 -2.55 28.31 0.72
N GLY A 273 -3.18 29.40 0.28
CA GLY A 273 -4.43 29.89 0.87
C GLY A 273 -5.59 28.89 0.76
N GLY A 274 -5.61 28.08 -0.31
CA GLY A 274 -6.55 26.98 -0.46
C GLY A 274 -6.39 25.92 0.64
N ASN A 275 -5.17 25.44 0.88
CA ASN A 275 -4.89 24.44 1.91
C ASN A 275 -5.11 25.00 3.33
N GLU A 276 -4.72 26.26 3.59
CA GLU A 276 -4.99 26.93 4.87
C GLU A 276 -6.49 27.06 5.15
N ARG A 277 -7.29 27.35 4.12
CA ARG A 277 -8.75 27.40 4.25
C ARG A 277 -9.37 26.01 4.48
N VAL A 278 -8.79 24.96 3.91
CA VAL A 278 -9.30 23.58 4.04
C VAL A 278 -9.00 22.99 5.42
N VAL A 279 -7.85 23.31 6.02
CA VAL A 279 -7.49 22.78 7.36
C VAL A 279 -8.34 23.40 8.47
N ARG A 280 -8.69 24.68 8.35
CA ARG A 280 -9.37 25.47 9.39
C ARG A 280 -10.64 24.83 9.95
N PRO A 281 -11.64 24.41 9.13
CA PRO A 281 -12.84 23.74 9.65
C PRO A 281 -12.51 22.49 10.46
N ARG A 282 -11.49 21.72 10.05
CA ARG A 282 -11.10 20.49 10.76
C ARG A 282 -10.45 20.79 12.11
N LEU A 283 -9.62 21.84 12.19
CA LEU A 283 -9.06 22.29 13.48
C LEU A 283 -10.14 22.89 14.39
N ALA A 284 -11.14 23.55 13.81
CA ALA A 284 -12.30 24.07 14.54
C ALA A 284 -13.15 22.93 15.14
N ASP A 285 -13.35 21.84 14.40
CA ASP A 285 -14.03 20.64 14.91
C ASP A 285 -13.25 20.05 16.11
N ALA A 286 -11.93 19.86 15.97
CA ALA A 286 -11.08 19.38 17.07
C ALA A 286 -11.17 20.26 18.32
N ARG A 287 -11.14 21.59 18.13
CA ARG A 287 -11.31 22.56 19.21
C ARG A 287 -12.69 22.45 19.86
N PHE A 288 -13.74 22.33 19.05
CA PHE A 288 -15.11 22.22 19.55
C PHE A 288 -15.27 21.02 20.47
N PHE A 289 -14.80 19.83 20.06
CA PHE A 289 -14.86 18.62 20.88
C PHE A 289 -14.04 18.78 22.17
N PHE A 290 -12.83 19.33 22.07
CA PHE A 290 -11.98 19.55 23.24
C PHE A 290 -12.64 20.50 24.26
N ASP A 291 -13.19 21.62 23.80
CA ASP A 291 -13.86 22.59 24.67
C ASP A 291 -15.19 22.04 25.23
N GLN A 292 -15.89 21.21 24.47
CA GLN A 292 -17.09 20.53 24.93
C GLN A 292 -16.77 19.52 26.05
N ASP A 293 -15.71 18.73 25.88
CA ASP A 293 -15.31 17.75 26.87
C ASP A 293 -14.85 18.37 28.18
N ARG A 294 -14.17 19.52 28.11
CA ARG A 294 -13.72 20.30 29.29
C ARG A 294 -14.86 20.84 30.15
N LYS A 295 -16.10 20.89 29.65
CA LYS A 295 -17.28 21.33 30.43
C LYS A 295 -17.71 20.31 31.50
N LYS A 296 -17.25 19.05 31.41
CA LYS A 296 -17.58 17.99 32.35
C LYS A 296 -16.29 17.42 32.95
N THR A 297 -16.32 17.06 34.23
CA THR A 297 -15.15 16.43 34.87
C THR A 297 -14.97 14.99 34.42
N LEU A 298 -13.76 14.44 34.55
CA LEU A 298 -13.52 13.01 34.34
C LEU A 298 -14.34 12.18 35.34
N ALA A 299 -14.45 12.65 36.59
CA ALA A 299 -15.22 11.98 37.64
C ALA A 299 -16.70 11.80 37.26
N SER A 300 -17.34 12.79 36.62
CA SER A 300 -18.74 12.69 36.21
C SER A 300 -18.98 11.70 35.08
N ARG A 301 -17.92 11.15 34.45
CA ARG A 301 -18.00 10.15 33.38
C ARG A 301 -17.91 8.71 33.86
N VAL A 302 -17.52 8.48 35.12
CA VAL A 302 -17.27 7.11 35.64
C VAL A 302 -18.50 6.22 35.51
N GLU A 303 -19.70 6.71 35.85
CA GLU A 303 -20.94 5.94 35.73
C GLU A 303 -21.25 5.54 34.28
N GLY A 304 -20.84 6.36 33.31
CA GLY A 304 -21.04 6.07 31.89
C GLY A 304 -20.26 4.84 31.42
N LEU A 305 -19.20 4.42 32.12
CA LEU A 305 -18.37 3.27 31.73
C LEU A 305 -19.15 1.95 31.78
N ALA A 306 -20.26 1.90 32.53
CA ALA A 306 -21.16 0.76 32.56
C ALA A 306 -21.87 0.54 31.21
N LYS A 307 -21.91 1.55 30.34
CA LYS A 307 -22.50 1.45 29.00
C LYS A 307 -21.51 1.02 27.93
N VAL A 308 -20.20 1.01 28.23
CA VAL A 308 -19.15 0.65 27.28
C VAL A 308 -18.83 -0.82 27.44
N VAL A 309 -19.17 -1.65 26.44
CA VAL A 309 -18.83 -3.07 26.43
C VAL A 309 -17.32 -3.21 26.28
N TYR A 310 -16.66 -3.84 27.26
CA TYR A 310 -15.24 -4.18 27.15
C TYR A 310 -15.06 -5.49 26.39
N HIS A 311 -15.82 -6.52 26.76
CA HIS A 311 -15.80 -7.82 26.10
C HIS A 311 -17.04 -8.63 26.48
N ASN A 312 -17.64 -9.34 25.52
CA ASN A 312 -18.90 -10.07 25.73
C ASN A 312 -18.88 -11.08 26.89
N LYS A 313 -17.70 -11.63 27.23
CA LYS A 313 -17.52 -12.55 28.37
C LYS A 313 -16.96 -11.92 29.64
N LEU A 314 -16.43 -10.68 29.57
CA LEU A 314 -15.74 -10.02 30.70
C LEU A 314 -16.45 -8.75 31.18
N GLY A 315 -17.57 -8.42 30.54
CA GLY A 315 -18.46 -7.33 30.93
C GLY A 315 -18.09 -5.97 30.32
N THR A 316 -18.35 -4.94 31.11
CA THR A 316 -18.26 -3.52 30.79
C THR A 316 -16.92 -2.91 31.19
N GLN A 317 -16.63 -1.70 30.70
CA GLN A 317 -15.46 -0.94 31.14
C GLN A 317 -15.53 -0.55 32.62
N ALA A 318 -16.73 -0.35 33.18
CA ALA A 318 -16.88 -0.11 34.62
C ALA A 318 -16.40 -1.31 35.44
N GLU A 319 -16.85 -2.53 35.11
CA GLU A 319 -16.44 -3.76 35.80
C GLU A 319 -14.94 -4.03 35.65
N ARG A 320 -14.37 -3.73 34.48
CA ARG A 320 -12.92 -3.79 34.28
C ARG A 320 -12.19 -2.76 35.16
N SER A 321 -12.70 -1.54 35.24
CA SER A 321 -12.07 -0.46 36.01
C SER A 321 -12.05 -0.80 37.50
N GLU A 322 -13.11 -1.38 38.06
CA GLU A 322 -13.13 -1.87 39.45
C GLU A 322 -12.11 -2.99 39.69
N ARG A 323 -11.95 -3.93 38.75
CA ARG A 323 -10.89 -4.95 38.85
C ARG A 323 -9.49 -4.32 38.86
N VAL A 324 -9.25 -3.36 37.97
CA VAL A 324 -7.97 -2.63 37.90
C VAL A 324 -7.71 -1.85 39.19
N ARG A 325 -8.73 -1.18 39.73
CA ARG A 325 -8.67 -0.44 41.00
C ARG A 325 -8.30 -1.34 42.17
N ALA A 326 -8.94 -2.50 42.30
CA ALA A 326 -8.61 -3.47 43.34
C ALA A 326 -7.16 -3.97 43.24
N ILE A 327 -6.70 -4.32 42.02
CA ILE A 327 -5.33 -4.76 41.78
C ILE A 327 -4.33 -3.64 42.10
N ALA A 328 -4.60 -2.41 41.66
CA ALA A 328 -3.75 -1.26 41.90
C ALA A 328 -3.59 -0.97 43.40
N GLN A 329 -4.67 -1.05 44.18
CA GLN A 329 -4.60 -0.91 45.64
C GLN A 329 -3.78 -2.03 46.30
N LEU A 330 -3.94 -3.28 45.87
CA LEU A 330 -3.18 -4.41 46.42
C LEU A 330 -1.67 -4.26 46.16
N ILE A 331 -1.31 -3.78 44.97
CA ILE A 331 0.09 -3.51 44.61
C ILE A 331 0.62 -2.32 45.42
N ALA A 332 -0.12 -1.22 45.49
CA ALA A 332 0.32 0.00 46.17
C ALA A 332 0.60 -0.22 47.66
N ARG A 333 -0.18 -1.08 48.34
CA ARG A 333 0.07 -1.45 49.75
C ARG A 333 1.38 -2.22 49.98
N GLN A 334 1.89 -2.88 48.94
CA GLN A 334 3.14 -3.66 49.03
C GLN A 334 4.38 -2.83 48.69
N LEU A 335 4.20 -1.63 48.11
CA LEU A 335 5.29 -0.77 47.70
C LEU A 335 5.58 0.29 48.77
N PRO A 336 6.81 0.37 49.31
CA PRO A 336 7.15 1.36 50.34
C PRO A 336 6.85 2.81 49.93
N SER A 337 6.98 3.12 48.64
CA SER A 337 6.75 4.47 48.09
C SER A 337 5.28 4.88 47.99
N THR A 338 4.33 3.94 48.06
CA THR A 338 2.89 4.22 47.93
C THR A 338 2.04 3.62 49.06
N ALA A 339 2.69 3.06 50.09
CA ALA A 339 2.02 2.51 51.28
C ALA A 339 1.44 3.58 52.22
N ALA A 340 1.83 4.85 52.07
CA ALA A 340 1.22 5.96 52.81
C ALA A 340 -0.25 6.16 52.40
N ALA A 341 -1.10 6.53 53.36
CA ALA A 341 -2.54 6.63 53.15
C ALA A 341 -2.93 7.60 52.01
N GLU A 342 -2.24 8.73 51.91
CA GLU A 342 -2.44 9.72 50.83
C GLU A 342 -2.15 9.12 49.45
N SER A 343 -1.04 8.40 49.30
CA SER A 343 -0.67 7.74 48.05
C SER A 343 -1.65 6.64 47.67
N LEU A 344 -2.18 5.88 48.63
CA LEU A 344 -3.21 4.88 48.39
C LEU A 344 -4.50 5.52 47.86
N GLN A 345 -4.90 6.67 48.39
CA GLN A 345 -6.07 7.42 47.90
C GLN A 345 -5.85 7.96 46.48
N GLN A 346 -4.63 8.45 46.18
CA GLN A 346 -4.28 8.89 44.82
C GLN A 346 -4.31 7.74 43.82
N VAL A 347 -3.76 6.58 44.17
CA VAL A 347 -3.81 5.36 43.33
C VAL A 347 -5.24 4.96 43.06
N ASP A 348 -6.10 5.01 44.08
CA ASP A 348 -7.51 4.71 43.96
C ASP A 348 -8.23 5.62 42.96
N GLU A 349 -8.03 6.93 43.10
CA GLU A 349 -8.66 7.94 42.24
C GLU A 349 -8.16 7.84 40.80
N VAL A 350 -6.85 7.66 40.59
CA VAL A 350 -6.29 7.46 39.25
C VAL A 350 -6.88 6.21 38.60
N ALA A 351 -6.93 5.08 39.32
CA ALA A 351 -7.49 3.85 38.78
C ALA A 351 -9.00 3.98 38.46
N ARG A 352 -9.74 4.75 39.26
CA ARG A 352 -11.16 5.05 39.04
C ARG A 352 -11.38 5.89 37.77
N LEU A 353 -10.46 6.82 37.47
CA LEU A 353 -10.59 7.74 36.33
C LEU A 353 -9.97 7.24 35.02
N ALA A 354 -9.07 6.27 35.05
CA ALA A 354 -8.16 5.88 33.95
C ALA A 354 -8.78 5.45 32.61
N LYS A 355 -10.10 5.30 32.52
CA LYS A 355 -10.82 4.96 31.27
C LYS A 355 -11.99 5.89 30.95
N THR A 356 -12.16 6.96 31.72
CA THR A 356 -13.25 7.92 31.53
C THR A 356 -13.11 8.74 30.24
N ASP A 357 -11.90 8.80 29.69
CA ASP A 357 -11.57 9.36 28.37
C ASP A 357 -12.32 8.66 27.22
N LEU A 358 -12.64 7.37 27.34
CA LEU A 358 -13.42 6.64 26.32
C LEU A 358 -14.83 7.19 26.08
N LEU A 359 -15.33 8.04 26.99
CA LEU A 359 -16.62 8.71 26.91
C LEU A 359 -16.49 10.19 26.52
N THR A 360 -15.29 10.60 26.11
CA THR A 360 -15.05 11.94 25.55
C THR A 360 -15.40 11.94 24.08
N ASP A 361 -15.96 13.05 23.61
CA ASP A 361 -16.26 13.20 22.19
C ASP A 361 -14.95 13.23 21.38
N MET A 362 -13.85 13.71 21.97
CA MET A 362 -12.50 13.64 21.40
C MET A 362 -12.07 12.22 21.00
N VAL A 363 -12.25 11.22 21.88
CA VAL A 363 -11.90 9.81 21.58
C VAL A 363 -12.91 9.17 20.62
N GLY A 364 -14.13 9.71 20.52
CA GLY A 364 -15.11 9.25 19.54
C GLY A 364 -14.77 9.70 18.12
N GLU A 365 -14.22 10.91 17.96
CA GLU A 365 -13.92 11.51 16.66
C GLU A 365 -12.52 11.15 16.12
N PHE A 366 -11.54 10.94 17.01
CA PHE A 366 -10.13 10.73 16.70
C PHE A 366 -9.64 9.37 17.21
#